data_AF-A0A9X7W205-F1
#
_entry.id   AF-A0A9X7W205-F1
#
_cell.length_a   1.000
_cell.length_b   1.000
_cell.length_c   1.000
_cell.angle_alpha   90.00
_cell.angle_beta   90.00
_cell.angle_gamma   90.00
#
_symmetry.space_group_name_H-M   'P 1'
#
loop_
_entity.id
_entity.type
_entity.pdbx_description
1 polymer ?
#
loop_
_entity_poly.entity_id
_entity_poly.type
_entity_poly.pdbx_seq_one_letter_code
_entity_poly.pdbx_strand_id
1 'polypeptide(L)'
;MSNRRKRRPISKLVVVGFVLFFASAVIPMFTQPATPMDTSFARAAMWGKVSVMALILIAIGMVRTVLLWRKAVAVDKAKKTAGVMGEMKSAQELTKLDGRYRIFNRFYLYHRGTRQEYDHVVVGPNGVFHVESKNWSGQVYVSDSGVRRSVKGNEHDAAEQMHRHHLLLEGLLRDNGLTPTITGILCFTNQNGIIRGRSSMFLHTRLSQLAQTIAHHSVGKHLTTAEINQISNIIKQNSQQHMY
;
A
#
# COMPACT_ATOMS: atom_id res chain seq x y z
N MET A 1 7.07 0.50 -22.04
CA MET A 1 6.94 -0.98 -22.17
C MET A 1 7.04 -1.62 -20.80
N SER A 2 5.92 -2.10 -20.24
CA SER A 2 5.87 -2.65 -18.86
C SER A 2 6.19 -4.15 -18.88
N ASN A 3 7.34 -4.51 -18.31
CA ASN A 3 7.75 -5.91 -18.12
C ASN A 3 7.02 -6.49 -16.89
N ARG A 4 5.78 -6.96 -17.09
CA ARG A 4 5.02 -7.71 -16.07
C ARG A 4 5.70 -9.07 -15.86
N ARG A 5 6.58 -9.18 -14.86
CA ARG A 5 7.00 -10.48 -14.33
C ARG A 5 5.78 -11.17 -13.72
N LYS A 6 5.15 -12.04 -14.50
CA LYS A 6 4.12 -13.00 -14.07
C LYS A 6 4.61 -13.69 -12.79
N ARG A 7 3.99 -13.36 -11.65
CA ARG A 7 4.14 -14.13 -10.41
C ARG A 7 3.73 -15.56 -10.74
N ARG A 8 4.68 -16.49 -10.75
CA ARG A 8 4.35 -17.92 -10.86
C ARG A 8 3.50 -18.27 -9.62
N PRO A 9 2.28 -18.78 -9.79
CA PRO A 9 1.43 -19.09 -8.65
C PRO A 9 2.09 -20.21 -7.86
N ILE A 10 2.48 -19.91 -6.63
CA ILE A 10 3.08 -20.86 -5.67
C ILE A 10 2.17 -22.09 -5.49
N SER A 11 0.85 -21.94 -5.70
CA SER A 11 -0.11 -23.05 -5.72
C SER A 11 0.17 -24.10 -6.80
N LYS A 12 0.65 -23.72 -8.00
CA LYS A 12 0.95 -24.71 -9.05
C LYS A 12 2.20 -25.54 -8.71
N LEU A 13 3.18 -24.95 -8.04
CA LEU A 13 4.39 -25.67 -7.61
C LEU A 13 4.12 -26.65 -6.46
N VAL A 14 3.25 -26.27 -5.52
CA VAL A 14 2.82 -27.16 -4.42
C VAL A 14 1.99 -28.33 -4.97
N VAL A 15 1.08 -28.08 -5.91
CA VAL A 15 0.27 -29.14 -6.54
C VAL A 15 1.14 -30.11 -7.35
N VAL A 16 2.09 -29.60 -8.14
CA VAL A 16 3.02 -30.47 -8.92
C VAL A 16 3.92 -31.29 -7.99
N GLY A 17 4.42 -30.70 -6.90
CA GLY A 17 5.19 -31.44 -5.90
C GLY A 17 4.39 -32.56 -5.21
N PHE A 18 3.10 -32.31 -4.93
CA PHE A 18 2.21 -33.31 -4.34
C PHE A 18 1.91 -34.48 -5.28
N VAL A 19 1.74 -34.20 -6.58
CA VAL A 19 1.52 -35.23 -7.61
C VAL A 19 2.76 -36.09 -7.81
N LEU A 20 3.96 -35.49 -7.83
CA LEU A 20 5.22 -36.23 -7.99
C LEU A 20 5.55 -37.12 -6.78
N PHE A 21 5.26 -36.66 -5.55
CA PHE A 21 5.41 -37.45 -4.34
C PHE A 21 4.44 -38.64 -4.31
N PHE A 22 3.19 -38.44 -4.75
CA PHE A 22 2.23 -39.54 -4.89
C PHE A 22 2.69 -40.57 -5.93
N ALA A 23 3.21 -40.11 -7.08
CA ALA A 23 3.71 -41.02 -8.12
C ALA A 23 4.90 -41.86 -7.62
N SER A 24 5.87 -41.27 -6.91
CA SER A 24 7.05 -42.01 -6.43
C SER A 24 6.76 -42.98 -5.28
N ALA A 25 5.75 -42.70 -4.45
CA ALA A 25 5.36 -43.58 -3.36
C ALA A 25 4.47 -44.76 -3.82
N VAL A 26 3.67 -44.56 -4.88
CA VAL A 26 2.68 -45.54 -5.35
C VAL A 26 3.24 -46.50 -6.41
N ILE A 27 4.14 -46.04 -7.29
CA ILE A 27 4.67 -46.86 -8.40
C ILE A 27 5.49 -48.09 -7.94
N PRO A 28 6.37 -48.04 -6.90
CA PRO A 28 7.12 -49.21 -6.45
C PRO A 28 6.25 -50.31 -5.81
N MET A 29 4.98 -50.01 -5.54
CA MET A 29 4.04 -50.89 -4.84
C MET A 29 3.34 -51.89 -5.78
N PHE A 30 3.47 -51.71 -7.09
CA PHE A 30 2.89 -52.58 -8.12
C PHE A 30 3.88 -53.61 -8.70
N THR A 31 5.16 -53.59 -8.31
CA THR A 31 6.21 -54.40 -8.95
C THR A 31 6.78 -55.54 -8.11
N GLN A 32 6.22 -55.85 -6.93
CA GLN A 32 6.72 -56.97 -6.12
C GLN A 32 5.89 -58.26 -6.32
N PRO A 33 6.53 -59.41 -6.67
CA PRO A 33 5.83 -60.68 -6.83
C PRO A 33 5.32 -61.20 -5.47
N ALA A 34 4.11 -61.76 -5.47
CA ALA A 34 3.44 -62.27 -4.28
C ALA A 34 4.00 -63.64 -3.84
N THR A 35 4.33 -63.80 -2.55
CA THR A 35 4.58 -65.11 -1.93
C THR A 35 3.29 -65.69 -1.32
N PRO A 36 3.13 -67.03 -1.23
CA PRO A 36 1.84 -67.63 -0.91
C PRO A 36 1.63 -67.80 0.61
N MET A 37 0.40 -67.46 1.01
CA MET A 37 -0.34 -67.87 2.21
C MET A 37 -0.01 -67.15 3.54
N ASP A 38 -1.05 -66.52 4.11
CA ASP A 38 -1.15 -65.73 5.37
C ASP A 38 -0.84 -64.21 5.33
N THR A 39 -0.63 -63.63 4.14
CA THR A 39 -0.32 -62.19 4.01
C THR A 39 -1.48 -61.32 3.51
N SER A 40 -2.61 -61.88 3.06
CA SER A 40 -3.70 -61.11 2.44
C SER A 40 -4.49 -60.25 3.44
N PHE A 41 -4.87 -60.80 4.60
CA PHE A 41 -5.55 -60.06 5.66
C PHE A 41 -4.63 -59.01 6.31
N ALA A 42 -3.37 -59.36 6.57
CA ALA A 42 -2.37 -58.43 7.11
C ALA A 42 -2.09 -57.26 6.16
N ARG A 43 -2.00 -57.54 4.84
CA ARG A 43 -1.87 -56.50 3.80
C ARG A 43 -3.11 -55.63 3.77
N ALA A 44 -4.32 -56.18 3.68
CA ALA A 44 -5.56 -55.38 3.64
C ALA A 44 -5.70 -54.46 4.87
N ALA A 45 -5.38 -54.95 6.07
CA ALA A 45 -5.38 -54.14 7.29
C ALA A 45 -4.29 -53.05 7.28
N MET A 46 -3.10 -53.37 6.75
CA MET A 46 -2.02 -52.39 6.57
C MET A 46 -2.41 -51.29 5.57
N TRP A 47 -3.00 -51.66 4.43
CA TRP A 47 -3.51 -50.73 3.42
C TRP A 47 -4.61 -49.82 3.97
N GLY A 48 -5.56 -50.37 4.74
CA GLY A 48 -6.59 -49.56 5.41
C GLY A 48 -5.99 -48.52 6.36
N LYS A 49 -4.97 -48.89 7.16
CA LYS A 49 -4.27 -47.95 8.05
C LYS A 49 -3.51 -46.87 7.27
N VAL A 50 -2.85 -47.23 6.18
CA VAL A 50 -2.13 -46.28 5.31
C VAL A 50 -3.10 -45.27 4.67
N SER A 51 -4.26 -45.74 4.17
CA SER A 51 -5.29 -44.86 3.59
C SER A 51 -5.88 -43.90 4.62
N VAL A 52 -6.16 -44.36 5.83
CA VAL A 52 -6.63 -43.49 6.93
C VAL A 52 -5.57 -42.47 7.30
N MET A 53 -4.30 -42.86 7.40
CA MET A 53 -3.19 -41.95 7.68
C MET A 53 -3.04 -40.88 6.58
N ALA A 54 -3.18 -41.27 5.31
CA ALA A 54 -3.13 -40.34 4.18
C ALA A 54 -4.28 -39.31 4.23
N LEU A 55 -5.51 -39.75 4.55
CA LEU A 55 -6.66 -38.85 4.72
C LEU A 55 -6.46 -37.87 5.88
N ILE A 56 -5.89 -38.32 7.00
CA ILE A 56 -5.55 -37.45 8.14
C ILE A 56 -4.53 -36.40 7.73
N LEU A 57 -3.45 -36.78 7.02
CA LEU A 57 -2.45 -35.83 6.53
C LEU A 57 -3.03 -34.82 5.54
N ILE A 58 -3.94 -35.24 4.66
CA ILE A 58 -4.67 -34.35 3.76
C ILE A 58 -5.53 -33.37 4.56
N ALA A 59 -6.29 -33.85 5.55
CA ALA A 59 -7.12 -33.01 6.41
C ALA A 59 -6.27 -31.98 7.18
N ILE A 60 -5.14 -32.39 7.75
CA ILE A 60 -4.18 -31.49 8.40
C ILE A 60 -3.65 -30.44 7.41
N GLY A 61 -3.28 -30.85 6.20
CA GLY A 61 -2.84 -29.97 5.13
C GLY A 61 -3.91 -28.94 4.73
N MET A 62 -5.16 -29.36 4.60
CA MET A 62 -6.30 -28.49 4.31
C MET A 62 -6.53 -27.48 5.43
N VAL A 63 -6.58 -27.94 6.69
CA VAL A 63 -6.75 -27.07 7.86
C VAL A 63 -5.64 -26.04 7.93
N ARG A 64 -4.36 -26.46 7.80
CA ARG A 64 -3.21 -25.55 7.79
C ARG A 64 -3.32 -24.51 6.68
N THR A 65 -3.73 -24.92 5.48
CA THR A 65 -3.90 -24.02 4.32
C THR A 65 -4.98 -22.97 4.60
N VAL A 66 -6.12 -23.36 5.16
CA VAL A 66 -7.20 -22.44 5.55
C VAL A 66 -6.73 -21.45 6.62
N LEU A 67 -5.98 -21.91 7.64
CA LEU A 67 -5.44 -21.03 8.68
C LEU A 67 -4.45 -20.00 8.13
N LEU A 68 -3.57 -20.40 7.21
CA LEU A 68 -2.63 -19.48 6.55
C LEU A 68 -3.37 -18.47 5.68
N TRP A 69 -4.40 -18.89 4.94
CA TRP A 69 -5.23 -17.99 4.15
C TRP A 69 -5.98 -16.97 5.01
N ARG A 70 -6.60 -17.41 6.11
CA ARG A 70 -7.28 -16.51 7.08
C ARG A 70 -6.31 -15.49 7.67
N LYS A 71 -5.10 -15.91 8.06
CA LYS A 71 -4.06 -14.98 8.53
C LYS A 71 -3.67 -13.97 7.45
N ALA A 72 -3.49 -14.40 6.21
CA ALA A 72 -3.15 -13.50 5.10
C ALA A 72 -4.24 -12.45 4.85
N VAL A 73 -5.52 -12.85 4.85
CA VAL A 73 -6.68 -11.94 4.71
C VAL A 73 -6.75 -10.95 5.88
N ALA A 74 -6.57 -11.43 7.12
CA ALA A 74 -6.57 -10.58 8.31
C ALA A 74 -5.44 -9.52 8.27
N VAL A 75 -4.25 -9.91 7.84
CA VAL A 75 -3.10 -8.99 7.67
C VAL A 75 -3.40 -7.94 6.59
N ASP A 76 -3.98 -8.31 5.46
CA ASP A 76 -4.34 -7.36 4.40
C ASP A 76 -5.39 -6.35 4.89
N LYS A 77 -6.43 -6.83 5.57
CA LYS A 77 -7.45 -5.98 6.18
C LYS A 77 -6.85 -5.02 7.20
N ALA A 78 -6.01 -5.52 8.11
CA ALA A 78 -5.34 -4.68 9.11
C ALA A 78 -4.45 -3.61 8.46
N LYS A 79 -3.72 -3.93 7.38
CA LYS A 79 -2.91 -2.95 6.64
C LYS A 79 -3.76 -1.85 6.01
N LYS A 80 -4.88 -2.21 5.37
CA LYS A 80 -5.83 -1.23 4.80
C LYS A 80 -6.42 -0.33 5.87
N THR A 81 -6.89 -0.90 6.98
CA THR A 81 -7.40 -0.12 8.11
C THR A 81 -6.32 0.79 8.69
N ALA A 82 -5.08 0.31 8.81
CA ALA A 82 -3.95 1.11 9.28
C ALA A 82 -3.61 2.27 8.33
N GLY A 83 -3.75 2.09 7.01
CA GLY A 83 -3.63 3.15 6.01
C GLY A 83 -4.68 4.25 6.22
N VAL A 84 -5.96 3.86 6.23
CA VAL A 84 -7.08 4.79 6.43
C VAL A 84 -7.00 5.53 7.78
N MET A 85 -6.63 4.84 8.86
CA MET A 85 -6.38 5.50 10.15
C MET A 85 -5.24 6.52 10.09
N GLY A 86 -4.21 6.26 9.27
CA GLY A 86 -3.13 7.21 9.02
C GLY A 86 -3.64 8.48 8.36
N GLU A 87 -4.40 8.34 7.27
CA GLU A 87 -5.04 9.47 6.56
C GLU A 87 -5.96 10.27 7.48
N MET A 88 -6.81 9.61 8.28
CA MET A 88 -7.71 10.29 9.22
C MET A 88 -6.93 11.08 10.28
N LYS A 89 -5.84 10.52 10.81
CA LYS A 89 -4.98 11.22 11.78
C LYS A 89 -4.32 12.46 11.17
N SER A 90 -3.82 12.36 9.95
CA SER A 90 -3.27 13.51 9.22
C SER A 90 -4.33 14.58 8.99
N ALA A 91 -5.54 14.21 8.57
CA ALA A 91 -6.66 15.16 8.43
C ALA A 91 -6.97 15.86 9.76
N GLN A 92 -7.02 15.12 10.87
CA GLN A 92 -7.23 15.69 12.21
C GLN A 92 -6.11 16.68 12.57
N GLU A 93 -4.86 16.35 12.30
CA GLU A 93 -3.74 17.25 12.58
C GLU A 93 -3.83 18.56 11.77
N LEU A 94 -4.24 18.46 10.50
CA LEU A 94 -4.40 19.63 9.62
C LEU A 94 -5.47 20.61 10.14
N THR A 95 -6.43 20.17 10.96
CA THR A 95 -7.44 21.07 11.58
C THR A 95 -6.84 22.10 12.54
N LYS A 96 -5.58 21.91 12.97
CA LYS A 96 -4.85 22.88 13.80
C LYS A 96 -4.37 24.11 13.03
N LEU A 97 -4.40 24.07 11.69
CA LEU A 97 -4.12 25.25 10.87
C LEU A 97 -5.22 26.29 11.07
N ASP A 98 -4.86 27.57 11.02
CA ASP A 98 -5.82 28.66 11.22
C ASP A 98 -6.82 28.79 10.04
N GLY A 99 -7.83 29.64 10.23
CA GLY A 99 -8.93 29.81 9.27
C GLY A 99 -8.55 30.40 7.90
N ARG A 100 -7.27 30.76 7.67
CA ARG A 100 -6.79 31.21 6.36
C ARG A 100 -6.49 30.03 5.42
N TYR A 101 -6.40 28.82 5.97
CA TYR A 101 -6.17 27.61 5.19
C TYR A 101 -7.49 27.00 4.70
N ARG A 102 -7.46 26.39 3.51
CA ARG A 102 -8.54 25.58 2.93
C ARG A 102 -8.01 24.17 2.77
N ILE A 103 -8.69 23.20 3.37
CA ILE A 103 -8.23 21.82 3.47
C ILE A 103 -9.19 20.93 2.69
N PHE A 104 -8.64 20.16 1.76
CA PHE A 104 -9.34 19.15 0.97
C PHE A 104 -8.80 17.79 1.38
N ASN A 105 -9.67 16.88 1.81
CA ASN A 105 -9.28 15.55 2.27
C ASN A 105 -9.91 14.49 1.35
N ARG A 106 -9.14 13.43 1.05
CA ARG A 106 -9.59 12.18 0.42
C ARG A 106 -10.49 12.40 -0.79
N PHE A 107 -9.89 12.90 -1.86
CA PHE A 107 -10.60 13.21 -3.10
C PHE A 107 -9.80 12.78 -4.32
N TYR A 108 -10.52 12.54 -5.41
CA TYR A 108 -9.92 12.40 -6.72
C TYR A 108 -9.84 13.76 -7.40
N LEU A 109 -8.67 14.10 -7.95
CA LEU A 109 -8.47 15.29 -8.77
C LEU A 109 -8.31 14.86 -10.23
N TYR A 110 -9.01 15.56 -11.11
CA TYR A 110 -9.03 15.29 -12.54
C TYR A 110 -8.40 16.45 -13.31
N HIS A 111 -7.49 16.13 -14.23
CA HIS A 111 -6.94 17.11 -15.16
C HIS A 111 -6.42 16.42 -16.42
N ARG A 112 -6.80 16.93 -17.60
CA ARG A 112 -6.37 16.41 -18.93
C ARG A 112 -6.49 14.88 -19.06
N GLY A 113 -7.62 14.32 -18.64
CA GLY A 113 -7.87 12.87 -18.69
C GLY A 113 -7.06 12.03 -17.69
N THR A 114 -6.23 12.66 -16.85
CA THR A 114 -5.53 12.01 -15.75
C THR A 114 -6.33 12.16 -14.46
N ARG A 115 -6.35 11.09 -13.66
CA ARG A 115 -6.95 11.05 -12.32
C ARG A 115 -5.89 10.64 -11.30
N GLN A 116 -5.77 11.37 -10.20
CA GLN A 116 -4.98 10.96 -9.03
C GLN A 116 -5.83 11.07 -7.76
N GLU A 117 -5.55 10.20 -6.79
CA GLU A 117 -6.14 10.26 -5.44
C GLU A 117 -5.21 11.06 -4.54
N TYR A 118 -5.76 12.06 -3.85
CA TYR A 118 -5.02 12.85 -2.87
C TYR A 118 -5.55 12.55 -1.47
N ASP A 119 -4.64 12.22 -0.55
CA ASP A 119 -4.99 12.13 0.86
C ASP A 119 -5.39 13.52 1.37
N HIS A 120 -4.54 14.53 1.15
CA HIS A 120 -4.86 15.91 1.48
C HIS A 120 -4.26 16.92 0.48
N VAL A 121 -4.99 18.00 0.23
CA VAL A 121 -4.47 19.24 -0.35
C VAL A 121 -4.82 20.40 0.56
N VAL A 122 -3.86 21.26 0.84
CA VAL A 122 -4.01 22.44 1.69
C VAL A 122 -3.64 23.67 0.87
N VAL A 123 -4.53 24.66 0.84
CA VAL A 123 -4.31 25.94 0.17
C VAL A 123 -4.28 27.02 1.23
N GLY A 124 -3.22 27.82 1.29
CA GLY A 124 -3.10 28.89 2.28
C GLY A 124 -2.23 30.05 1.81
N PRO A 125 -1.99 31.04 2.70
CA PRO A 125 -1.25 32.26 2.35
C PRO A 125 0.17 32.00 1.83
N ASN A 126 0.75 30.86 2.14
CA ASN A 126 2.12 30.47 1.81
C ASN A 126 2.23 29.43 0.68
N GLY A 127 1.14 29.18 -0.05
CA GLY A 127 1.13 28.32 -1.23
C GLY A 127 0.14 27.16 -1.13
N VAL A 128 0.37 26.15 -1.96
CA VAL A 128 -0.44 24.94 -2.05
C VAL A 128 0.41 23.74 -1.63
N PHE A 129 -0.14 22.89 -0.77
CA PHE A 129 0.55 21.72 -0.25
C PHE A 129 -0.25 20.47 -0.59
N HIS A 130 0.39 19.48 -1.20
CA HIS A 130 -0.20 18.13 -1.30
C HIS A 130 0.47 17.21 -0.28
N VAL A 131 -0.33 16.62 0.60
CA VAL A 131 0.15 15.77 1.69
C VAL A 131 -0.20 14.33 1.40
N GLU A 132 0.79 13.45 1.47
CA GLU A 132 0.64 12.00 1.36
C GLU A 132 0.96 11.35 2.70
N SER A 133 0.05 10.54 3.24
CA SER A 133 0.16 9.90 4.54
C SER A 133 0.68 8.47 4.41
N LYS A 134 1.81 8.17 5.05
CA LYS A 134 2.38 6.82 5.10
C LYS A 134 2.49 6.29 6.53
N ASN A 135 1.74 5.23 6.82
CA ASN A 135 1.81 4.54 8.11
C ASN A 135 2.95 3.49 8.14
N TRP A 136 4.18 3.93 7.95
CA TRP A 136 5.35 3.04 7.83
C TRP A 136 6.15 2.94 9.13
N SER A 137 6.38 1.71 9.59
CA SER A 137 7.29 1.41 10.71
C SER A 137 8.71 1.07 10.23
N GLY A 138 9.65 1.07 11.17
CA GLY A 138 11.05 0.71 10.91
C GLY A 138 11.84 1.86 10.30
N GLN A 139 13.03 1.57 9.77
CA GLN A 139 13.87 2.57 9.13
C GLN A 139 13.36 2.94 7.74
N VAL A 140 13.20 4.23 7.50
CA VAL A 140 12.83 4.85 6.22
C VAL A 140 13.91 5.86 5.85
N TYR A 141 14.45 5.75 4.64
CA TYR A 141 15.44 6.68 4.10
C TYR A 141 14.87 7.41 2.90
N VAL A 142 14.76 8.73 3.01
CA VAL A 142 14.25 9.63 1.97
C VAL A 142 15.43 10.25 1.22
N SER A 143 15.39 10.22 -0.10
CA SER A 143 16.39 10.82 -0.99
C SER A 143 15.76 11.21 -2.32
N ASP A 144 16.50 11.94 -3.15
CA ASP A 144 16.05 12.32 -4.49
C ASP A 144 15.91 11.14 -5.45
N SER A 145 16.57 10.02 -5.16
CA SER A 145 16.39 8.76 -5.91
C SER A 145 15.16 7.95 -5.47
N GLY A 146 14.39 8.44 -4.49
CA GLY A 146 13.19 7.80 -3.99
C GLY A 146 13.23 7.50 -2.49
N VAL A 147 12.24 6.73 -2.02
CA VAL A 147 12.10 6.37 -0.60
C VAL A 147 12.38 4.89 -0.36
N ARG A 148 13.43 4.61 0.41
CA ARG A 148 13.85 3.24 0.76
C ARG A 148 13.38 2.86 2.16
N ARG A 149 13.02 1.59 2.34
CA ARG A 149 12.48 1.06 3.61
C ARG A 149 13.19 -0.21 4.02
N SER A 150 13.44 -0.35 5.33
CA SER A 150 13.90 -1.62 5.93
C SER A 150 12.83 -2.71 5.89
N VAL A 151 11.57 -2.31 6.09
CA VAL A 151 10.41 -3.20 5.99
C VAL A 151 9.81 -3.07 4.59
N LYS A 152 9.94 -4.12 3.76
CA LYS A 152 9.38 -4.14 2.40
C LYS A 152 7.85 -4.17 2.44
N GLY A 153 7.23 -3.27 1.68
CA GLY A 153 5.79 -3.24 1.38
C GLY A 153 5.52 -3.51 -0.10
N ASN A 154 4.24 -3.73 -0.45
CA ASN A 154 3.79 -3.85 -1.85
C ASN A 154 3.39 -2.49 -2.45
N GLU A 155 3.80 -1.39 -1.84
CA GLU A 155 3.33 -0.05 -2.21
C GLU A 155 4.15 0.52 -3.37
N HIS A 156 3.50 1.37 -4.17
CA HIS A 156 4.14 2.16 -5.22
C HIS A 156 5.23 3.07 -4.63
N ASP A 157 6.22 3.44 -5.44
CA ASP A 157 7.26 4.37 -5.01
C ASP A 157 6.60 5.69 -4.59
N ALA A 158 6.74 6.03 -3.30
CA ALA A 158 6.14 7.24 -2.75
C ALA A 158 6.69 8.49 -3.43
N ALA A 159 7.96 8.51 -3.87
CA ALA A 159 8.50 9.66 -4.58
C ALA A 159 7.84 9.83 -5.96
N GLU A 160 7.60 8.73 -6.68
CA GLU A 160 6.89 8.77 -7.96
C GLU A 160 5.45 9.25 -7.78
N GLN A 161 4.76 8.80 -6.73
CA GLN A 161 3.42 9.27 -6.38
C GLN A 161 3.40 10.76 -6.08
N MET A 162 4.35 11.25 -5.26
CA MET A 162 4.50 12.67 -4.96
C MET A 162 4.75 13.50 -6.22
N HIS A 163 5.60 13.01 -7.13
CA HIS A 163 5.88 13.70 -8.39
C HIS A 163 4.63 13.79 -9.29
N ARG A 164 3.85 12.71 -9.42
CA ARG A 164 2.59 12.73 -10.19
C ARG A 164 1.57 13.68 -9.59
N HIS A 165 1.47 13.73 -8.26
CA HIS A 165 0.59 14.66 -7.56
C HIS A 165 1.01 16.12 -7.81
N HIS A 166 2.30 16.40 -7.79
CA HIS A 166 2.82 17.73 -8.08
C HIS A 166 2.47 18.16 -9.52
N LEU A 167 2.80 17.33 -10.52
CA LEU A 167 2.58 17.66 -11.93
C LEU A 167 1.10 17.86 -12.27
N LEU A 168 0.20 17.04 -11.72
CA LEU A 168 -1.23 17.17 -11.98
C LEU A 168 -1.77 18.49 -11.42
N LEU A 169 -1.40 18.83 -10.18
CA LEU A 169 -1.85 20.05 -9.53
C LEU A 169 -1.25 21.30 -10.18
N GLU A 170 0.05 21.26 -10.52
CA GLU A 170 0.72 22.34 -11.25
C GLU A 170 0.08 22.57 -12.62
N GLY A 171 -0.14 21.49 -13.39
CA GLY A 171 -0.79 21.58 -14.70
C GLY A 171 -2.20 22.19 -14.60
N LEU A 172 -3.00 21.72 -13.64
CA LEU A 172 -4.35 22.22 -13.41
C LEU A 172 -4.37 23.73 -13.11
N LEU A 173 -3.52 24.19 -12.19
CA LEU A 173 -3.51 25.58 -11.78
C LEU A 173 -2.91 26.48 -12.87
N ARG A 174 -1.84 26.04 -13.54
CA ARG A 174 -1.19 26.79 -14.63
C ARG A 174 -2.14 27.00 -15.81
N ASP A 175 -2.92 25.98 -16.19
CA ASP A 175 -3.92 26.09 -17.25
C ASP A 175 -5.07 27.07 -16.90
N ASN A 176 -5.24 27.37 -15.61
CA ASN A 176 -6.18 28.38 -15.11
C ASN A 176 -5.49 29.71 -14.77
N GLY A 177 -4.28 29.94 -15.28
CA GLY A 177 -3.55 31.21 -15.14
C GLY A 177 -2.91 31.44 -13.77
N LEU A 178 -2.79 30.40 -12.93
CA LEU A 178 -2.26 30.50 -11.56
C LEU A 178 -0.96 29.70 -11.44
N THR A 179 0.07 30.32 -10.84
CA THR A 179 1.38 29.70 -10.61
C THR A 179 1.81 29.81 -9.15
N PRO A 180 1.01 29.30 -8.18
CA PRO A 180 1.42 29.32 -6.78
C PRO A 180 2.61 28.39 -6.55
N THR A 181 3.37 28.63 -5.48
CA THR A 181 4.31 27.63 -4.97
C THR A 181 3.53 26.37 -4.57
N ILE A 182 3.91 25.22 -5.13
CA ILE A 182 3.35 23.90 -4.79
C ILE A 182 4.41 23.09 -4.07
N THR A 183 4.13 22.66 -2.84
CA THR A 183 5.06 21.88 -2.02
C THR A 183 4.44 20.52 -1.69
N GLY A 184 5.14 19.44 -2.04
CA GLY A 184 4.79 18.10 -1.60
C GLY A 184 5.24 17.83 -0.16
N ILE A 185 4.39 17.20 0.66
CA ILE A 185 4.74 16.73 2.00
C ILE A 185 4.43 15.24 2.15
N LEU A 186 5.45 14.44 2.45
CA LEU A 186 5.28 13.05 2.87
C LEU A 186 5.17 12.97 4.40
N CYS A 187 3.95 12.73 4.90
CA CYS A 187 3.64 12.64 6.32
C CYS A 187 3.76 11.20 6.83
N PHE A 188 4.66 10.96 7.78
CA PHE A 188 4.79 9.66 8.44
C PHE A 188 3.94 9.59 9.70
N THR A 189 2.92 8.74 9.67
CA THR A 189 1.90 8.66 10.74
C THR A 189 2.20 7.60 11.79
N ASN A 190 3.15 6.71 11.52
CA ASN A 190 3.61 5.70 12.48
C ASN A 190 4.73 6.25 13.38
N GLN A 191 4.53 6.21 14.70
CA GLN A 191 5.53 6.66 15.67
C GLN A 191 6.78 5.75 15.69
N ASN A 192 6.62 4.48 15.33
CA ASN A 192 7.70 3.49 15.28
C ASN A 192 8.53 3.57 13.98
N GLY A 193 8.27 4.58 13.14
CA GLY A 193 9.11 4.91 11.99
C GLY A 193 10.33 5.74 12.42
N ILE A 194 11.52 5.34 11.96
CA ILE A 194 12.75 6.11 12.07
C ILE A 194 13.06 6.67 10.68
N ILE A 195 12.79 7.96 10.49
CA ILE A 195 12.94 8.64 9.20
C ILE A 195 14.32 9.31 9.15
N ARG A 196 15.05 9.10 8.06
CA ARG A 196 16.37 9.71 7.80
C ARG A 196 16.47 10.19 6.36
N GLY A 197 17.46 11.03 6.08
CA GLY A 197 17.68 11.61 4.76
C GLY A 197 16.74 12.78 4.48
N ARG A 198 16.83 13.35 3.27
CA ARG A 198 16.03 14.47 2.78
C ARG A 198 15.90 14.37 1.26
N SER A 199 14.85 14.97 0.71
CA SER A 199 14.72 15.18 -0.73
C SER A 199 14.59 16.68 -1.01
N SER A 200 15.09 17.11 -2.18
CA SER A 200 14.87 18.43 -2.74
C SER A 200 13.48 18.57 -3.40
N MET A 201 12.82 17.46 -3.74
CA MET A 201 11.53 17.45 -4.45
C MET A 201 10.31 17.56 -3.54
N PHE A 202 10.42 17.12 -2.28
CA PHE A 202 9.33 17.16 -1.32
C PHE A 202 9.87 17.19 0.11
N LEU A 203 9.08 17.75 1.02
CA LEU A 203 9.33 17.69 2.45
C LEU A 203 8.86 16.36 3.01
N HIS A 204 9.43 15.96 4.14
CA HIS A 204 8.85 14.91 4.96
C HIS A 204 8.70 15.39 6.39
N THR A 205 7.70 14.86 7.08
CA THR A 205 7.39 15.26 8.45
C THR A 205 6.80 14.10 9.25
N ARG A 206 6.83 14.22 10.57
CA ARG A 206 6.03 13.36 11.46
C ARG A 206 4.63 13.94 11.59
N LEU A 207 3.65 13.09 11.88
CA LEU A 207 2.27 13.52 12.11
C LEU A 207 2.17 14.75 13.01
N SER A 208 2.75 14.73 14.22
CA SER A 208 2.65 15.84 15.18
C SER A 208 3.29 17.16 14.72
N GLN A 209 4.09 17.13 13.66
CA GLN A 209 4.78 18.29 13.10
C GLN A 209 4.13 18.78 11.80
N LEU A 210 3.11 18.09 11.28
CA LEU A 210 2.53 18.37 9.97
C LEU A 210 1.97 19.80 9.87
N ALA A 211 1.09 20.19 10.78
CA ALA A 211 0.49 21.52 10.77
C ALA A 211 1.55 22.63 10.93
N GLN A 212 2.50 22.45 11.84
CA GLN A 212 3.61 23.39 12.06
C GLN A 212 4.52 23.49 10.83
N THR A 213 4.79 22.37 10.16
CA THR A 213 5.60 22.32 8.92
C THR A 213 4.93 23.16 7.83
N ILE A 214 3.61 22.99 7.65
CA ILE A 214 2.84 23.79 6.69
C ILE A 214 2.84 25.26 7.08
N ALA A 215 2.53 25.60 8.33
CA ALA A 215 2.40 26.99 8.77
C ALA A 215 3.71 27.80 8.64
N HIS A 216 4.86 27.17 8.88
CA HIS A 216 6.17 27.83 8.82
C HIS A 216 6.89 27.70 7.48
N HIS A 217 6.40 26.88 6.56
CA HIS A 217 7.00 26.77 5.24
C HIS A 217 6.56 27.94 4.38
N SER A 218 7.43 28.93 4.18
CA SER A 218 7.18 30.03 3.25
C SER A 218 8.28 30.08 2.21
N VAL A 219 7.92 29.83 0.95
CA VAL A 219 8.82 29.95 -0.19
C VAL A 219 8.07 30.67 -1.30
N GLY A 220 8.61 31.83 -1.72
CA GLY A 220 8.06 32.61 -2.81
C GLY A 220 6.96 33.61 -2.42
N LYS A 221 6.08 33.92 -3.36
CA LYS A 221 5.03 34.94 -3.23
C LYS A 221 3.89 34.42 -2.34
N HIS A 222 3.45 35.27 -1.41
CA HIS A 222 2.25 35.00 -0.62
C HIS A 222 0.97 35.13 -1.45
N LEU A 223 0.06 34.18 -1.26
CA LEU A 223 -1.24 34.18 -1.92
C LEU A 223 -2.20 35.12 -1.19
N THR A 224 -2.89 35.95 -1.98
CA THR A 224 -4.01 36.76 -1.52
C THR A 224 -5.22 35.89 -1.22
N THR A 225 -6.16 36.39 -0.41
CA THR A 225 -7.43 35.70 -0.14
C THR A 225 -8.21 35.39 -1.44
N ALA A 226 -8.12 36.27 -2.44
CA ALA A 226 -8.75 36.05 -3.75
C ALA A 226 -8.09 34.87 -4.50
N GLU A 227 -6.76 34.81 -4.56
CA GLU A 227 -6.02 33.69 -5.15
C GLU A 227 -6.33 32.37 -4.41
N ILE A 228 -6.34 32.37 -3.06
CA ILE A 228 -6.70 31.19 -2.26
C ILE A 228 -8.10 30.68 -2.60
N ASN A 229 -9.07 31.58 -2.69
CA ASN A 229 -10.46 31.23 -3.03
C ASN A 229 -10.57 30.71 -4.47
N GLN A 230 -9.86 31.34 -5.42
CA GLN A 230 -9.85 30.91 -6.81
C GLN A 230 -9.24 29.51 -6.96
N ILE A 231 -8.07 29.26 -6.36
CA ILE A 231 -7.41 27.95 -6.34
C ILE A 231 -8.34 26.90 -5.72
N SER A 232 -8.95 27.23 -4.58
CA SER A 232 -9.88 26.34 -3.89
C SER A 232 -11.09 25.96 -4.74
N ASN A 233 -11.64 26.92 -5.49
CA ASN A 233 -12.75 26.68 -6.41
C ASN A 233 -12.34 25.80 -7.59
N ILE A 234 -11.16 26.03 -8.18
CA ILE A 234 -10.62 25.19 -9.27
C ILE A 234 -10.46 23.75 -8.80
N ILE A 235 -9.85 23.54 -7.63
CA ILE A 235 -9.70 22.19 -7.04
C ILE A 235 -11.09 21.57 -6.85
N LYS A 236 -12.04 22.30 -6.24
CA LYS A 236 -13.39 21.79 -5.98
C LYS A 236 -14.12 21.38 -7.26
N GLN A 237 -14.10 22.21 -8.30
CA GLN A 237 -14.77 21.93 -9.58
C GLN A 237 -14.17 20.74 -10.33
N ASN A 238 -12.88 20.47 -10.13
CA ASN A 238 -12.18 19.35 -10.76
C ASN A 238 -12.06 18.13 -9.83
N SER A 239 -12.79 18.13 -8.71
CA SER A 239 -12.72 17.08 -7.70
C SER A 239 -13.97 16.19 -7.66
N GLN A 240 -13.76 14.93 -7.27
CA GLN A 240 -14.83 14.03 -6.84
C GLN A 240 -14.48 13.49 -5.45
N GLN A 241 -15.42 13.59 -4.51
CA GLN A 241 -15.28 13.02 -3.18
C GLN A 241 -15.12 11.50 -3.26
N HIS A 242 -14.15 10.94 -2.54
CA HIS A 242 -14.01 9.50 -2.42
C HIS A 242 -15.03 8.98 -1.40
N MET A 243 -16.14 8.39 -1.87
CA MET A 243 -17.11 7.71 -1.02
C MET A 243 -16.65 6.27 -0.76
N TYR A 244 -16.74 5.81 0.50
CA TYR A 244 -16.37 4.47 0.94
C TYR A 244 -17.32 3.39 0.43
#